data_AF-A0A1I2K9E2-F1
#
_entry.id   AF-A0A1I2K9E2-F1
#
_cell.length_a   1.000
_cell.length_b   1.000
_cell.length_c   1.000
_cell.angle_alpha   90.00
_cell.angle_beta   90.00
_cell.angle_gamma   90.00
#
_symmetry.space_group_name_H-M   'P 1'
#
loop_
_entity.id
_entity.type
_entity.pdbx_description
1 polymer ?
#
loop_
_entity_poly.entity_id
_entity_poly.type
_entity_poly.pdbx_seq_one_letter_code
_entity_poly.pdbx_strand_id
1 'polypeptide(L)'
;MSAIEVVLAFHLKDDTPSEVVEVLEYMIHKEKRNPEDEFDPPFKLPDHPFFQKDPYKQEWLMFCNMDQGMFASIPHANMYQYGPGDEYRVSIRTNLPVTWMEKVDDFLDWLKPYISGAGDGDEFVGYWRFENESDPVILRV
;
A
#
# COMPACT_ATOMS: atom_id res chain seq x y z
N MET A 1 6.59 17.91 12.89
CA MET A 1 5.86 17.42 11.71
C MET A 1 4.91 16.35 12.20
N SER A 2 3.66 16.36 11.75
CA SER A 2 2.68 15.33 12.14
C SER A 2 2.75 14.16 11.15
N ALA A 3 2.56 12.95 11.66
CA ALA A 3 2.56 11.72 10.88
C ALA A 3 1.27 10.93 11.15
N ILE A 4 0.93 10.06 10.21
CA ILE A 4 -0.14 9.06 10.37
C ILE A 4 0.49 7.67 10.35
N GLU A 5 -0.06 6.77 11.15
CA GLU A 5 0.17 5.34 11.02
C GLU A 5 -0.96 4.79 10.17
N VAL A 6 -0.62 4.04 9.12
CA VAL A 6 -1.58 3.34 8.27
C VAL A 6 -1.34 1.85 8.45
N VAL A 7 -2.40 1.11 8.77
CA VAL A 7 -2.39 -0.35 8.92
C VAL A 7 -3.44 -0.95 8.00
N LEU A 8 -3.02 -1.79 7.07
CA LEU A 8 -3.85 -2.45 6.07
C LEU A 8 -3.68 -3.96 6.12
N ALA A 9 -4.77 -4.68 5.91
CA ALA A 9 -4.78 -6.13 5.75
C ALA A 9 -5.93 -6.52 4.81
N PHE A 10 -5.61 -7.24 3.74
CA PHE A 10 -6.58 -7.66 2.73
C PHE A 10 -6.08 -8.87 1.94
N HIS A 11 -6.99 -9.53 1.24
CA HIS A 11 -6.68 -10.57 0.26
C HIS A 11 -6.90 -10.03 -1.15
N LEU A 12 -6.00 -10.38 -2.07
CA LEU A 12 -6.25 -10.17 -3.49
C LEU A 12 -7.21 -11.24 -4.02
N LYS A 13 -7.99 -10.91 -5.04
CA LYS A 13 -8.81 -11.87 -5.78
C LYS A 13 -7.90 -12.84 -6.56
N ASP A 14 -8.35 -14.07 -6.73
CA ASP A 14 -7.63 -15.10 -7.49
C ASP A 14 -7.42 -14.73 -8.96
N ASP A 15 -8.24 -13.84 -9.52
CA ASP A 15 -8.17 -13.34 -10.90
C ASP A 15 -7.45 -11.98 -11.03
N THR A 16 -6.73 -11.55 -9.98
CA THR A 16 -5.95 -10.31 -10.01
C THR A 16 -4.89 -10.37 -11.11
N PRO A 17 -4.80 -9.36 -12.00
CA PRO A 17 -3.78 -9.33 -13.05
C PRO A 17 -2.36 -9.41 -12.48
N SER A 18 -1.48 -10.16 -13.14
CA SER A 18 -0.09 -10.34 -12.70
C SER A 18 0.66 -9.02 -12.59
N GLU A 19 0.36 -8.04 -13.44
CA GLU A 19 0.98 -6.72 -13.39
C GLU A 19 0.67 -5.98 -12.08
N VAL A 20 -0.52 -6.16 -11.51
CA VAL A 20 -0.90 -5.57 -10.21
C VAL A 20 -0.13 -6.25 -9.08
N VAL A 21 -0.03 -7.58 -9.14
CA VAL A 21 0.75 -8.39 -8.19
C VAL A 21 2.22 -7.97 -8.22
N GLU A 22 2.82 -7.86 -9.41
CA GLU A 22 4.22 -7.43 -9.60
C GLU A 22 4.48 -6.04 -9.03
N VAL A 23 3.60 -5.07 -9.29
CA VAL A 23 3.71 -3.71 -8.74
C VAL A 23 3.64 -3.73 -7.20
N LEU A 24 2.69 -4.47 -6.62
CA LEU A 24 2.56 -4.60 -5.17
C LEU A 24 3.76 -5.30 -4.53
N GLU A 25 4.24 -6.40 -5.12
CA GLU A 25 5.43 -7.09 -4.65
C GLU A 25 6.64 -6.15 -4.67
N TYR A 26 6.80 -5.37 -5.75
CA TYR A 26 7.86 -4.38 -5.85
C TYR A 26 7.74 -3.29 -4.80
N MET A 27 6.52 -2.80 -4.52
CA MET A 27 6.27 -1.82 -3.46
C MET A 27 6.54 -2.36 -2.04
N ILE A 28 6.26 -3.64 -1.79
CA ILE A 28 6.34 -4.24 -0.46
C ILE A 28 7.77 -4.74 -0.16
N HIS A 29 8.34 -5.54 -1.06
CA HIS A 29 9.61 -6.24 -0.89
C HIS A 29 10.77 -5.38 -1.37
N LYS A 30 11.08 -4.32 -0.61
CA LYS A 30 12.13 -3.33 -0.97
C LYS A 30 13.50 -3.96 -1.23
N GLU A 31 13.79 -5.09 -0.59
CA GLU A 31 15.04 -5.85 -0.73
C GLU A 31 15.17 -6.56 -2.08
N LYS A 32 14.06 -6.76 -2.81
CA LYS A 32 14.07 -7.32 -4.16
C LYS A 32 14.33 -6.27 -5.25
N ARG A 33 14.37 -4.98 -4.89
CA ARG A 33 14.58 -3.89 -5.85
C ARG A 33 16.04 -3.77 -6.23
N ASN A 34 16.29 -3.52 -7.52
CA ASN A 34 17.59 -3.05 -7.97
C ASN A 34 17.66 -1.52 -7.79
N PRO A 35 18.73 -0.97 -7.18
CA PRO A 35 18.90 0.48 -7.09
C PRO A 35 18.84 1.22 -8.44
N GLU A 36 19.17 0.54 -9.54
CA GLU A 36 19.11 1.12 -10.90
C GLU A 36 17.67 1.27 -11.42
N ASP A 37 16.73 0.50 -10.87
CA ASP A 37 15.32 0.45 -11.29
C ASP A 37 14.45 1.50 -10.55
N GLU A 38 15.07 2.38 -9.76
CA GLU A 38 14.37 3.43 -9.00
C GLU A 38 13.63 4.37 -9.97
N PHE A 39 14.30 4.82 -11.04
CA PHE A 39 13.73 5.73 -12.05
C PHE A 39 13.06 5.03 -13.24
N ASP A 40 13.30 3.74 -13.44
CA ASP A 40 12.76 2.94 -14.53
C ASP A 40 12.45 1.54 -14.02
N PRO A 41 11.28 1.32 -13.38
CA PRO A 41 10.92 0.01 -12.88
C PRO A 41 10.80 -0.99 -14.03
N PRO A 42 11.04 -2.29 -13.81
CA PRO A 42 11.03 -3.31 -14.87
C PRO A 42 9.63 -3.61 -15.44
N PHE A 43 8.63 -2.80 -15.09
CA PHE A 43 7.23 -2.95 -15.48
C PHE A 43 6.62 -1.57 -15.76
N LYS A 44 5.52 -1.56 -16.52
CA LYS A 44 4.76 -0.35 -16.78
C LYS A 44 3.93 0.02 -15.54
N LEU A 45 4.13 1.23 -15.01
CA LEU A 45 3.30 1.74 -13.92
C LEU A 45 1.83 1.88 -14.34
N PRO A 46 0.86 1.56 -13.45
CA PRO A 46 -0.55 1.78 -13.71
C PRO A 46 -0.85 3.26 -14.00
N ASP A 47 -1.80 3.51 -14.91
CA ASP A 47 -2.33 4.83 -15.22
C ASP A 47 -3.30 5.28 -14.11
N HIS A 48 -2.76 5.62 -12.94
CA HIS A 48 -3.52 5.96 -11.74
C HIS A 48 -2.89 7.12 -10.96
N PRO A 49 -3.68 8.03 -10.35
CA PRO A 49 -3.15 9.17 -9.57
C PRO A 49 -2.11 8.80 -8.51
N PHE A 50 -2.26 7.65 -7.85
CA PHE A 50 -1.31 7.15 -6.85
C PHE A 50 0.15 7.10 -7.36
N PHE A 51 0.34 6.72 -8.63
CA PHE A 51 1.65 6.60 -9.29
C PHE A 51 2.08 7.89 -10.00
N GLN A 52 1.16 8.78 -10.33
CA GLN A 52 1.41 9.93 -11.22
C GLN A 52 1.55 11.28 -10.53
N LYS A 53 1.04 11.44 -9.30
CA LYS A 53 1.00 12.75 -8.62
C LYS A 53 2.40 13.33 -8.33
N ASP A 54 3.47 12.54 -8.34
CA ASP A 54 4.84 13.05 -8.21
C ASP A 54 5.87 12.23 -9.04
N PRO A 55 6.08 12.59 -10.32
CA PRO A 55 7.03 11.88 -11.20
C PRO A 55 8.50 12.07 -10.80
N TYR A 56 8.81 12.99 -9.89
CA TYR A 56 10.18 13.33 -9.51
C TYR A 56 10.59 12.82 -8.12
N LYS A 57 9.63 12.41 -7.28
CA LYS A 57 9.90 11.92 -5.91
C LYS A 57 9.58 10.45 -5.68
N GLN A 58 8.96 9.77 -6.66
CA GLN A 58 8.66 8.33 -6.61
C GLN A 58 8.06 7.87 -5.27
N GLU A 59 7.20 8.70 -4.70
CA GLU A 59 6.64 8.50 -3.36
C GLU A 59 5.91 7.15 -3.22
N TRP A 60 5.40 6.61 -4.33
CA TRP A 60 4.78 5.28 -4.39
C TRP A 60 5.75 4.17 -3.96
N LEU A 61 7.06 4.27 -4.25
CA LEU A 61 8.07 3.28 -3.84
C LEU A 61 8.24 3.20 -2.33
N MET A 62 8.11 4.35 -1.65
CA MET A 62 8.31 4.46 -0.22
C MET A 62 7.04 4.13 0.56
N PHE A 63 5.87 4.19 -0.07
CA PHE A 63 4.56 4.10 0.59
C PHE A 63 4.44 2.95 1.58
N CYS A 64 4.80 1.72 1.22
CA CYS A 64 4.64 0.56 2.10
C CYS A 64 5.69 0.47 3.23
N ASN A 65 6.76 1.26 3.15
CA ASN A 65 7.98 1.06 3.93
C ASN A 65 8.47 2.35 4.63
N MET A 66 7.70 3.44 4.57
CA MET A 66 8.10 4.74 5.10
C MET A 66 8.06 4.74 6.62
N ASP A 67 9.10 5.30 7.24
CA ASP A 67 9.16 5.58 8.67
C ASP A 67 9.40 7.07 8.92
N GLN A 68 8.50 7.73 9.65
CA GLN A 68 8.66 9.11 10.10
C GLN A 68 9.30 9.20 11.50
N GLY A 69 9.52 8.07 12.19
CA GLY A 69 10.10 8.04 13.54
C GLY A 69 9.21 8.64 14.64
N MET A 70 7.93 8.88 14.33
CA MET A 70 6.94 9.47 15.25
C MET A 70 6.10 8.41 15.97
N PHE A 71 6.09 7.16 15.50
CA PHE A 71 5.35 6.08 16.15
C PHE A 71 6.31 5.13 16.86
N ALA A 72 5.87 4.52 17.97
CA ALA A 72 6.63 3.47 18.66
C ALA A 72 6.85 2.20 17.80
N SER A 73 6.09 2.09 16.71
CA SER A 73 6.18 1.00 15.75
C SER A 73 7.03 1.32 14.55
N ILE A 74 7.64 0.26 14.02
CA ILE A 74 8.37 0.28 12.77
C ILE A 74 7.45 -0.14 11.60
N PRO A 75 7.71 0.35 10.38
CA PRO A 75 7.02 -0.12 9.20
C PRO A 75 7.25 -1.60 8.99
N HIS A 76 6.19 -2.29 8.57
CA HIS A 76 6.21 -3.70 8.25
C HIS A 76 5.20 -3.97 7.15
N ALA A 77 5.69 -4.30 5.96
CA ALA A 77 4.87 -4.76 4.87
C ALA A 77 5.27 -6.18 4.48
N ASN A 78 4.28 -7.00 4.17
CA ASN A 78 4.50 -8.36 3.67
C ASN A 78 3.37 -8.73 2.71
N MET A 79 3.74 -9.54 1.72
CA MET A 79 2.83 -10.13 0.75
C MET A 79 3.32 -11.54 0.46
N TYR A 80 2.42 -12.51 0.56
CA TYR A 80 2.73 -13.90 0.29
C TYR A 80 1.53 -14.61 -0.32
N GLN A 81 1.82 -15.60 -1.16
CA GLN A 81 0.83 -16.50 -1.70
C GLN A 81 0.39 -17.50 -0.64
N TYR A 82 -0.92 -17.69 -0.48
CA TYR A 82 -1.50 -18.60 0.50
C TYR A 82 -2.24 -19.76 -0.18
N GLY A 83 -1.78 -20.97 0.10
CA GLY A 83 -2.46 -22.19 -0.35
C GLY A 83 -2.22 -22.52 -1.83
N PRO A 84 -2.98 -23.49 -2.38
CA PRO A 84 -2.83 -23.94 -3.76
C PRO A 84 -3.53 -23.06 -4.81
N GLY A 85 -4.36 -22.10 -4.37
CA GLY A 85 -4.86 -21.03 -5.24
C GLY A 85 -3.90 -19.86 -5.20
N ASP A 86 -3.80 -19.07 -6.26
CA ASP A 86 -2.98 -17.86 -6.33
C ASP A 86 -3.54 -16.71 -5.46
N GLU A 87 -4.09 -17.04 -4.29
CA GLU A 87 -4.61 -16.08 -3.31
C GLU A 87 -3.42 -15.41 -2.61
N TYR A 88 -3.28 -14.10 -2.80
CA TYR A 88 -2.26 -13.32 -2.10
C TYR A 88 -2.84 -12.68 -0.86
N ARG A 89 -2.12 -12.81 0.25
CA ARG A 89 -2.41 -12.12 1.51
C ARG A 89 -1.44 -10.97 1.68
N VAL A 90 -1.99 -9.78 1.89
CA VAL A 90 -1.22 -8.54 2.02
C VAL A 90 -1.44 -7.96 3.40
N SER A 91 -0.34 -7.56 4.05
CA SER A 91 -0.35 -6.80 5.29
C SER A 91 0.63 -5.64 5.19
N ILE A 92 0.18 -4.42 5.48
CA ILE A 92 1.01 -3.21 5.41
C ILE A 92 0.84 -2.44 6.72
N ARG A 93 1.95 -2.05 7.32
CA ARG A 93 2.02 -1.06 8.38
C ARG A 93 3.08 -0.04 7.98
N THR A 94 2.71 1.23 7.91
CA THR A 94 3.62 2.30 7.50
C THR A 94 3.33 3.60 8.23
N ASN A 95 4.36 4.43 8.42
CA ASN A 95 4.25 5.73 9.05
C ASN A 95 4.47 6.80 7.96
N LEU A 96 3.41 7.50 7.58
CA LEU A 96 3.43 8.47 6.48
C LEU A 96 3.42 9.91 7.00
N PRO A 97 4.00 10.87 6.26
CA PRO A 97 3.73 12.28 6.49
C PRO A 97 2.22 12.56 6.41
N VAL A 98 1.70 13.48 7.25
CA VAL A 98 0.29 13.90 7.15
C VAL A 98 -0.08 14.44 5.76
N THR A 99 0.89 14.97 5.02
CA THR A 99 0.69 15.44 3.64
C THR A 99 0.40 14.32 2.64
N TRP A 100 0.51 13.06 3.04
CA TRP A 100 0.23 11.88 2.20
C TRP A 100 -1.13 11.25 2.50
N MET A 101 -2.01 11.90 3.27
CA MET A 101 -3.37 11.37 3.53
C MET A 101 -4.13 11.07 2.24
N GLU A 102 -4.14 11.99 1.27
CA GLU A 102 -4.79 11.77 -0.03
C GLU A 102 -4.15 10.61 -0.83
N LYS A 103 -2.87 10.33 -0.61
CA LYS A 103 -2.16 9.21 -1.25
C LYS A 103 -2.60 7.86 -0.66
N VAL A 104 -3.07 7.83 0.59
CA VAL A 104 -3.73 6.63 1.16
C VAL A 104 -5.03 6.35 0.43
N ASP A 105 -5.83 7.38 0.18
CA ASP A 105 -7.09 7.25 -0.58
C ASP A 105 -6.82 6.80 -2.02
N ASP A 106 -5.84 7.42 -2.71
CA ASP A 106 -5.46 6.99 -4.06
C ASP A 106 -4.93 5.55 -4.11
N PHE A 107 -4.22 5.09 -3.08
CA PHE A 107 -3.72 3.71 -3.00
C PHE A 107 -4.87 2.71 -2.89
N LEU A 108 -5.85 3.01 -2.02
CA LEU A 108 -7.03 2.17 -1.83
C LEU A 108 -7.94 2.19 -3.05
N ASP A 109 -8.11 3.34 -3.71
CA ASP A 109 -8.89 3.45 -4.94
C ASP A 109 -8.30 2.58 -6.06
N TRP A 110 -6.97 2.59 -6.21
CA TRP A 110 -6.27 1.72 -7.15
C TRP A 110 -6.47 0.23 -6.84
N LEU A 111 -6.39 -0.16 -5.57
CA LEU A 111 -6.46 -1.57 -5.17
C LEU A 111 -7.87 -2.13 -5.06
N LYS A 112 -8.85 -1.28 -4.82
CA LYS A 112 -10.25 -1.67 -4.58
C LYS A 112 -10.79 -2.70 -5.59
N PRO A 113 -10.56 -2.60 -6.91
CA PRO A 113 -11.04 -3.60 -7.87
C PRO A 113 -10.45 -5.00 -7.66
N TYR A 114 -9.31 -5.12 -6.99
CA TYR A 114 -8.54 -6.35 -6.84
C TYR A 114 -8.65 -6.96 -5.44
N ILE A 115 -9.28 -6.27 -4.48
CA ILE A 115 -9.48 -6.77 -3.13
C ILE A 115 -10.67 -7.73 -3.10
N SER A 116 -10.47 -8.92 -2.53
CA SER A 116 -11.54 -9.89 -2.29
C SER A 116 -12.55 -9.31 -1.28
N GLY A 117 -13.86 -9.45 -1.54
CA GLY A 117 -14.93 -8.86 -0.72
C GLY A 117 -15.30 -7.41 -1.06
N ALA A 118 -14.41 -6.64 -1.69
CA ALA A 118 -14.66 -5.22 -2.03
C ALA A 118 -15.84 -5.00 -3.00
N GLY A 119 -16.23 -6.03 -3.77
CA GLY A 119 -17.35 -5.96 -4.72
C GLY A 119 -18.75 -5.92 -4.06
N ASP A 120 -18.85 -6.35 -2.81
CA ASP A 120 -20.11 -6.33 -2.03
C ASP A 120 -20.30 -5.01 -1.26
N GLY A 121 -19.28 -4.14 -1.28
CA GLY A 121 -19.25 -2.80 -0.72
C GLY A 121 -19.06 -2.78 0.80
N ASP A 122 -18.13 -1.94 1.27
CA ASP A 122 -17.81 -1.68 2.68
C ASP A 122 -16.85 -2.70 3.34
N GLU A 123 -15.99 -3.34 2.53
CA GLU A 123 -15.02 -4.31 3.06
C GLU A 123 -13.99 -3.59 3.93
N PHE A 124 -13.83 -4.04 5.17
CA PHE A 124 -12.82 -3.48 6.06
C PHE A 124 -11.43 -3.89 5.60
N VAL A 125 -10.57 -2.91 5.32
CA VAL A 125 -9.19 -3.16 4.87
C VAL A 125 -8.16 -2.64 5.85
N GLY A 126 -8.57 -1.90 6.89
CA GLY A 126 -7.64 -1.40 7.88
C GLY A 126 -8.06 -0.09 8.54
N TYR A 127 -7.07 0.67 8.96
CA TYR A 127 -7.26 1.97 9.58
C TYR A 127 -6.04 2.86 9.40
N TRP A 128 -6.22 4.16 9.64
CA TRP A 128 -5.11 5.04 9.97
C TRP A 128 -5.38 5.81 11.26
N ARG A 129 -4.34 6.31 11.91
CA ARG A 129 -4.47 7.18 13.09
C ARG A 129 -3.32 8.18 13.17
N PHE A 130 -3.55 9.30 13.84
CA PHE A 130 -2.48 10.19 14.26
C PHE A 130 -1.71 9.63 15.47
N GLU A 131 -0.48 10.06 15.66
CA GLU A 131 0.36 9.67 16.80
C GLU A 131 -0.29 10.00 18.15
N ASN A 132 -0.90 11.18 18.22
CA ASN A 132 -1.41 11.80 19.43
C ASN A 132 -2.94 11.67 19.60
N GLU A 133 -3.61 10.93 18.72
CA GLU A 133 -5.06 10.71 18.79
C GLU A 133 -5.39 9.27 19.18
N SER A 134 -6.45 9.11 19.97
CA SER A 134 -6.91 7.82 20.47
C SER A 134 -7.81 7.08 19.48
N ASP A 135 -8.48 7.80 18.58
CA ASP A 135 -9.52 7.23 17.72
C ASP A 135 -8.97 7.04 16.29
N PRO A 136 -8.86 5.80 15.79
CA PRO A 136 -8.45 5.56 14.42
C PRO A 136 -9.59 5.86 13.45
N VAL A 137 -9.24 6.27 12.24
CA VAL A 137 -10.16 6.33 11.10
C VAL A 137 -10.16 4.98 10.40
N ILE A 138 -11.34 4.41 10.26
CA ILE A 138 -11.55 3.11 9.63
C ILE A 138 -11.47 3.26 8.10
N LEU A 139 -10.69 2.40 7.47
CA LEU A 139 -10.52 2.33 6.03
C LEU A 139 -11.32 1.17 5.45
N ARG A 140 -12.10 1.47 4.41
CA ARG A 140 -12.98 0.51 3.73
C ARG A 140 -12.96 0.71 2.23
N VAL A 141 -13.19 -0.36 1.49
CA VAL A 141 -13.24 -0.37 0.02
C VAL A 141 -14.54 -0.97 -0.50
#